data_AF-A0A656HJ07-F1
#
_entry.id   AF-A0A656HJ07-F1
#
_cell.length_a   1.000
_cell.length_b   1.000
_cell.length_c   1.000
_cell.angle_alpha   90.00
_cell.angle_beta   90.00
_cell.angle_gamma   90.00
#
_symmetry.space_group_name_H-M   'P 1'
#
loop_
_entity.id
_entity.type
_entity.pdbx_description
1 polymer ?
#
loop_
_entity_poly.entity_id
_entity_poly.type
_entity_poly.pdbx_seq_one_letter_code
_entity_poly.pdbx_strand_id
1 'polypeptide(L)'
;MASTPNWAAIDSDPRFQALHRKKTTFLWSLMIISVVYYFLLPIGAAYYQDLFKTKIWGPVNFGILFALSEFVVAWTIAYVYTRKANRDFDAMSAEIVKTIK
;
A
#
# COMPACT_ATOMS: atom_id res chain seq x y z
N MET A 1 -5.64 38.42 -6.77
CA MET A 1 -5.88 37.13 -7.47
C MET A 1 -4.67 36.25 -7.19
N ALA A 2 -4.85 35.09 -6.56
CA ALA A 2 -3.74 34.16 -6.34
C ALA A 2 -3.24 33.66 -7.70
N SER A 3 -1.96 33.86 -8.00
CA SER A 3 -1.30 33.35 -9.20
C SER A 3 -1.41 31.83 -9.25
N THR A 4 -2.05 31.31 -10.30
CA THR A 4 -2.20 29.87 -10.52
C THR A 4 -0.81 29.20 -10.56
N PRO A 5 -0.55 28.15 -9.76
CA PRO A 5 0.72 27.45 -9.81
C PRO A 5 1.02 26.96 -11.23
N ASN A 6 2.26 27.15 -11.70
CA ASN A 6 2.69 26.60 -12.99
C ASN A 6 2.95 25.09 -12.84
N TRP A 7 1.89 24.29 -13.01
CA TRP A 7 1.94 22.83 -12.85
C TRP A 7 2.95 22.15 -13.78
N ALA A 8 3.15 22.67 -15.00
CA ALA A 8 4.12 22.11 -15.95
C ALA A 8 5.57 22.29 -15.48
N ALA A 9 5.88 23.42 -14.84
CA ALA A 9 7.20 23.65 -14.24
C ALA A 9 7.45 22.75 -13.02
N ILE A 10 6.43 22.46 -12.22
CA ILE A 10 6.54 21.55 -11.07
C ILE A 10 6.69 20.11 -11.53
N ASP A 11 5.91 19.68 -12.52
CA ASP A 11 6.00 18.32 -13.06
C ASP A 11 7.36 18.06 -13.73
N SER A 12 7.94 19.05 -14.41
CA SER A 12 9.28 18.92 -15.01
C SER A 12 10.44 19.02 -14.00
N ASP A 13 10.19 19.36 -12.73
CA ASP A 13 11.24 19.44 -11.71
C ASP A 13 11.84 18.04 -11.43
N PRO A 14 13.15 17.83 -11.59
CA PRO A 14 13.80 16.55 -11.34
C PRO A 14 13.57 15.99 -9.93
N ARG A 15 13.41 16.87 -8.93
CA ARG A 15 13.15 16.49 -7.52
C ARG A 15 11.74 15.96 -7.36
N PHE A 16 10.77 16.59 -8.03
CA PHE A 16 9.39 16.11 -8.06
C PHE A 16 9.30 14.76 -8.76
N GLN A 17 9.96 14.59 -9.90
CA GLN A 17 10.01 13.31 -10.60
C GLN A 17 10.67 12.20 -9.76
N ALA A 18 11.74 12.51 -9.02
CA ALA A 18 12.37 11.57 -8.10
C ALA A 18 11.44 11.18 -6.94
N LEU A 19 10.71 12.13 -6.35
CA LEU A 19 9.70 11.88 -5.33
C LEU A 19 8.57 11.00 -5.88
N HIS A 20 8.00 11.38 -7.01
CA HIS A 20 6.91 10.68 -7.66
C HIS A 20 7.31 9.23 -7.97
N ARG A 21 8.47 9.00 -8.58
CA ARG A 21 8.97 7.65 -8.86
C ARG A 21 9.12 6.82 -7.59
N LYS A 22 9.75 7.35 -6.53
CA LYS A 22 9.91 6.63 -5.26
C LYS A 22 8.57 6.27 -4.63
N LYS A 23 7.63 7.21 -4.57
CA LYS A 23 6.30 7.01 -4.00
C LYS A 23 5.51 5.98 -4.80
N THR A 24 5.50 6.13 -6.12
CA THR A 24 4.77 5.24 -7.03
C THR A 24 5.33 3.83 -6.97
N THR A 25 6.65 3.62 -7.07
CA THR A 25 7.24 2.28 -6.94
C THR A 25 6.88 1.62 -5.60
N PHE A 26 6.97 2.37 -4.50
CA PHE A 26 6.61 1.86 -3.18
C PHE A 26 5.13 1.45 -3.07
N LEU A 27 4.23 2.30 -3.57
CA LEU A 27 2.80 2.01 -3.61
C LEU A 27 2.48 0.78 -4.48
N TRP A 28 3.10 0.66 -5.65
CA TRP A 28 2.94 -0.52 -6.51
C TRP A 28 3.44 -1.79 -5.83
N SER A 29 4.56 -1.73 -5.11
CA SER A 29 5.04 -2.89 -4.32
C SER A 29 4.02 -3.31 -3.26
N LEU A 30 3.49 -2.38 -2.48
CA LEU A 30 2.45 -2.68 -1.48
C LEU A 30 1.18 -3.23 -2.12
N MET A 31 0.79 -2.69 -3.28
CA MET A 31 -0.38 -3.15 -4.01
C MET A 31 -0.20 -4.59 -4.52
N ILE A 32 0.95 -4.92 -5.12
CA ILE A 32 1.24 -6.29 -5.59
C ILE A 32 1.17 -7.27 -4.42
N ILE A 33 1.79 -6.94 -3.28
CA ILE A 33 1.74 -7.78 -2.08
C ILE A 33 0.30 -8.00 -1.62
N SER A 34 -0.48 -6.92 -1.52
CA SER A 34 -1.89 -6.96 -1.11
C SER A 34 -2.73 -7.83 -2.06
N VAL A 35 -2.59 -7.62 -3.37
CA VAL A 35 -3.32 -8.34 -4.41
C VAL A 35 -2.99 -9.83 -4.37
N VAL A 36 -1.70 -10.18 -4.33
CA VAL A 36 -1.28 -11.58 -4.23
C VAL A 36 -1.88 -12.22 -2.99
N TYR A 37 -1.79 -11.56 -1.83
CA TYR A 37 -2.31 -12.11 -0.59
C TYR A 37 -3.83 -12.27 -0.59
N TYR A 38 -4.56 -11.26 -1.06
CA TYR A 38 -6.02 -11.30 -1.20
C TYR A 38 -6.47 -12.46 -2.11
N PHE A 39 -5.80 -12.67 -3.25
CA PHE A 39 -6.18 -13.76 -4.16
C PHE A 39 -5.79 -15.16 -3.65
N LEU A 40 -4.89 -15.28 -2.65
CA LEU A 40 -4.63 -16.58 -2.02
C LEU A 40 -5.87 -17.15 -1.35
N LEU A 41 -6.81 -16.32 -0.87
CA LEU A 41 -8.03 -16.80 -0.24
C LEU A 41 -8.95 -17.55 -1.21
N PRO A 42 -9.45 -16.96 -2.32
CA PRO A 42 -10.29 -17.68 -3.27
C PRO A 42 -9.55 -18.81 -3.98
N ILE A 43 -8.25 -18.67 -4.27
CA ILE A 43 -7.44 -19.75 -4.85
C ILE A 43 -7.33 -20.92 -3.84
N GLY A 44 -7.03 -20.61 -2.58
CA GLY A 44 -6.98 -21.58 -1.49
C GLY A 44 -8.33 -22.29 -1.30
N ALA A 45 -9.42 -21.53 -1.28
CA ALA A 45 -10.76 -22.08 -1.15
C ALA A 45 -11.17 -22.97 -2.33
N ALA A 46 -10.75 -22.64 -3.56
CA ALA A 46 -11.08 -23.42 -4.75
C ALA A 46 -10.25 -24.70 -4.88
N TYR A 47 -8.93 -24.62 -4.68
CA TYR A 47 -8.00 -25.71 -4.96
C TYR A 47 -7.54 -26.49 -3.72
N TYR A 48 -7.58 -25.90 -2.52
CA TYR A 48 -7.10 -26.48 -1.26
C TYR A 48 -8.25 -26.64 -0.25
N GLN A 49 -9.36 -27.22 -0.70
CA GLN A 49 -10.59 -27.35 0.09
C GLN A 49 -10.39 -28.11 1.41
N ASP A 50 -9.54 -29.14 1.42
CA ASP A 50 -9.29 -29.95 2.63
C ASP A 50 -8.62 -29.12 3.72
N LEU A 51 -7.67 -28.26 3.35
CA LEU A 51 -7.05 -27.30 4.27
C LEU A 51 -8.10 -26.30 4.77
N PHE A 52 -8.88 -25.71 3.88
CA PHE A 52 -9.90 -24.70 4.25
C PHE A 52 -11.04 -25.27 5.11
N LYS A 53 -11.33 -26.57 5.01
CA LYS A 53 -12.30 -27.27 5.85
C LYS A 53 -11.71 -27.78 7.17
N THR A 54 -10.38 -27.76 7.33
CA THR A 54 -9.71 -28.22 8.55
C THR A 54 -10.14 -27.34 9.72
N LYS A 55 -10.84 -27.96 10.68
CA LYS A 55 -11.31 -27.30 11.89
C LYS A 55 -10.14 -27.12 12.86
N ILE A 56 -10.09 -25.94 13.47
CA ILE A 56 -9.07 -25.58 14.46
C ILE A 56 -9.71 -25.58 15.84
N TRP A 57 -10.83 -24.88 16.00
CA TRP A 57 -11.56 -24.83 17.26
C TRP A 57 -13.04 -24.55 17.04
N GLY A 58 -13.90 -25.45 17.54
CA GLY A 58 -15.35 -25.34 17.37
C GLY A 58 -15.74 -25.20 15.89
N PRO A 59 -16.50 -24.15 15.51
CA PRO A 59 -16.84 -23.88 14.11
C PRO A 59 -15.73 -23.17 13.31
N VAL A 60 -14.63 -22.74 13.96
CA VAL A 60 -13.54 -22.02 13.31
C VAL A 60 -12.66 -23.01 12.55
N ASN A 61 -12.53 -22.77 11.25
CA ASN A 61 -11.63 -23.51 10.36
C ASN A 61 -10.49 -22.62 9.86
N PHE A 62 -9.55 -23.23 9.15
CA PHE A 62 -8.41 -22.50 8.57
C PHE A 62 -8.85 -21.39 7.62
N GLY A 63 -9.90 -21.59 6.82
CA GLY A 63 -10.41 -20.57 5.91
C GLY A 63 -10.89 -19.30 6.61
N ILE A 64 -11.60 -19.44 7.75
CA ILE A 64 -12.04 -18.31 8.58
C ILE A 64 -10.83 -17.58 9.16
N LEU A 65 -9.82 -18.30 9.66
CA LEU A 65 -8.60 -17.66 10.17
C LEU A 65 -7.85 -16.91 9.07
N PHE A 66 -7.75 -17.50 7.87
CA PHE A 66 -7.11 -16.86 6.74
C PHE A 66 -7.84 -15.57 6.32
N ALA A 67 -9.18 -15.61 6.27
CA ALA A 67 -9.99 -14.41 6.04
C ALA A 67 -9.76 -13.32 7.08
N LEU A 68 -9.65 -13.70 8.36
CA LEU A 68 -9.34 -12.74 9.43
C LEU A 68 -7.91 -12.18 9.31
N SER A 69 -6.95 -12.97 8.85
CA SER A 69 -5.59 -12.48 8.64
C SER A 69 -5.48 -11.42 7.52
N GLU A 70 -6.41 -11.38 6.56
CA GLU A 70 -6.43 -10.30 5.56
C GLU A 70 -6.60 -8.92 6.19
N PHE A 71 -7.40 -8.80 7.25
CA PHE A 71 -7.54 -7.54 7.99
C PHE A 71 -6.23 -7.12 8.67
N VAL A 72 -5.52 -8.08 9.27
CA VAL A 72 -4.22 -7.83 9.90
C VAL A 72 -3.20 -7.37 8.85
N VAL A 73 -3.19 -8.00 7.67
CA VAL A 73 -2.33 -7.59 6.55
C VAL A 73 -2.69 -6.19 6.07
N ALA A 74 -3.97 -5.88 5.90
CA ALA A 74 -4.42 -4.55 5.48
C ALA A 74 -3.98 -3.45 6.46
N TRP A 75 -4.16 -3.67 7.77
CA TRP A 75 -3.68 -2.73 8.79
C TRP A 75 -2.16 -2.61 8.81
N THR A 76 -1.44 -3.72 8.61
CA THR A 76 0.02 -3.72 8.53
C THR A 76 0.50 -2.89 7.35
N ILE A 77 -0.11 -3.08 6.16
CA ILE A 77 0.19 -2.30 4.96
C ILE A 77 -0.09 -0.81 5.20
N ALA A 78 -1.23 -0.47 5.80
CA ALA A 78 -1.58 0.91 6.14
C ALA A 78 -0.56 1.54 7.09
N TYR A 79 -0.18 0.84 8.16
CA TYR A 79 0.82 1.31 9.13
C TYR A 79 2.19 1.52 8.47
N VAL A 80 2.66 0.54 7.69
CA VAL A 80 3.94 0.62 6.96
C VAL A 80 3.92 1.79 5.98
N TYR A 81 2.82 1.98 5.26
CA TYR A 81 2.63 3.11 4.35
C TYR A 81 2.72 4.45 5.10
N THR A 82 1.93 4.63 6.17
CA THR A 82 1.91 5.89 6.94
C THR A 82 3.28 6.21 7.51
N ARG A 83 3.98 5.22 8.09
CA ARG A 83 5.32 5.43 8.63
C ARG A 83 6.33 5.84 7.55
N LYS A 84 6.28 5.20 6.37
CA LYS A 84 7.17 5.53 5.25
C LYS A 84 6.85 6.90 4.66
N ALA A 85 5.57 7.23 4.50
CA ALA A 85 5.12 8.50 3.96
C ALA A 85 5.56 9.68 4.84
N ASN A 86 5.27 9.60 6.15
CA ASN A 86 5.59 10.67 7.09
C ASN A 86 7.11 10.92 7.20
N ARG A 87 7.93 9.88 7.05
CA ARG A 87 9.38 10.00 7.21
C ARG A 87 10.09 10.48 5.94
N ASP A 88 9.73 9.92 4.79
CA ASP A 88 10.50 10.09 3.57
C ASP A 88 9.80 11.03 2.58
N PHE A 89 8.49 10.90 2.37
CA PHE A 89 7.78 11.67 1.35
C PHE A 89 7.45 13.10 1.81
N ASP A 90 7.12 13.27 3.09
CA ASP A 90 6.83 14.60 3.65
C ASP A 90 8.08 15.49 3.67
N ALA A 91 9.24 14.92 4.02
CA ALA A 91 10.52 15.62 3.98
C ALA A 91 10.87 16.09 2.56
N MET A 92 10.74 15.21 1.57
CA MET A 92 11.00 15.55 0.16
C MET A 92 10.00 16.59 -0.37
N SER A 93 8.73 16.50 0.03
CA SER A 93 7.71 17.47 -0.36
C SER A 93 7.97 18.85 0.23
N ALA A 94 8.41 18.91 1.51
CA ALA A 94 8.75 20.16 2.18
C ALA A 94 9.91 20.90 1.49
N GLU A 95 10.94 20.18 1.01
CA GLU A 95 12.04 20.78 0.23
C GLU A 95 11.57 21.41 -1.09
N ILE A 96 10.68 20.74 -1.80
CA ILE A 96 10.14 21.22 -3.09
C ILE A 96 9.29 22.48 -2.85
N VAL A 97 8.38 22.45 -1.86
CA VAL A 97 7.52 23.59 -1.52
C VAL A 97 8.33 24.81 -1.08
N LYS A 98 9.42 24.62 -0.32
CA LYS A 98 10.30 25.70 0.12
C LYS A 98 11.04 26.39 -1.05
N THR A 99 11.20 25.70 -2.17
CA THR A 99 11.88 26.25 -3.35
C THR A 99 10.95 27.01 -4.30
N ILE A 100 9.64 26.75 -4.21
CA ILE A 100 8.61 27.37 -5.07
C ILE A 100 8.01 28.64 -4.42
N LYS A 101 8.16 28.81 -3.10
CA LYS A 101 7.89 30.06 -2.38
C LYS A 101 9.03 31.05 -2.53
#